data_AF-A0A0Q4WZY2-F1
#
_entry.id   AF-A0A0Q4WZY2-F1
#
_cell.length_a   1.000
_cell.length_b   1.000
_cell.length_c   1.000
_cell.angle_alpha   90.00
_cell.angle_beta   90.00
_cell.angle_gamma   90.00
#
_symmetry.space_group_name_H-M   'P 1'
#
loop_
_entity.id
_entity.type
_entity.pdbx_description
1 polymer ?
#
loop_
_entity_poly.entity_id
_entity_poly.type
_entity_poly.pdbx_seq_one_letter_code
_entity_poly.pdbx_strand_id
1 'polypeptide(L)'
;MMTAEQELGLVRPNIVAAVEALQSRGMSRMDAYQALGSMLGKSQTWVRKVIGRQPDAAIYLRDALNIRTAYERLCARIEAAADAAETNNNALREELHAALSGAAAPLSGTDRNALAASPAARGPARREAPRALVRSAVGKGARPSLGVNDLPLWRAIEGE
;
A
#
# COMPACT_ATOMS: atom_id res chain seq x y z
N MET A 1 44.16 6.20 9.95
CA MET A 1 43.33 6.68 11.07
C MET A 1 42.26 7.57 10.48
N MET A 2 40.99 7.26 10.73
CA MET A 2 39.86 7.99 10.17
C MET A 2 39.58 9.22 11.04
N THR A 3 39.37 10.40 10.45
CA THR A 3 39.11 11.63 11.20
C THR A 3 37.61 11.85 11.39
N ALA A 4 37.22 12.59 12.44
CA ALA A 4 35.81 12.91 12.71
C ALA A 4 35.13 13.63 11.53
N GLU A 5 35.85 14.46 10.78
CA GLU A 5 35.36 15.10 9.55
C GLU A 5 35.10 14.08 8.42
N GLN A 6 35.94 13.05 8.29
CA GLN A 6 35.72 11.98 7.32
C GLN A 6 34.49 11.14 7.66
N GLU A 7 34.27 10.84 8.94
CA GLU A 7 33.05 10.15 9.39
C GLU A 7 31.79 10.98 9.16
N LEU A 8 31.85 12.29 9.46
CA LEU A 8 30.75 13.21 9.19
C LEU A 8 30.43 13.27 7.69
N GLY A 9 31.47 13.27 6.85
CA GLY A 9 31.35 13.26 5.39
C GLY A 9 30.62 12.03 4.85
N LEU A 10 30.78 10.86 5.49
CA LEU A 10 30.11 9.62 5.07
C LEU A 10 28.68 9.51 5.56
N VAL A 11 28.39 9.95 6.79
CA VAL A 11 27.05 9.76 7.38
C VAL A 11 26.08 10.87 6.98
N ARG A 12 26.58 12.10 6.78
CA ARG A 12 25.74 13.26 6.45
C ARG A 12 24.86 13.05 5.21
N PRO A 13 25.34 12.53 4.07
CA PRO A 13 24.49 12.28 2.91
C PRO A 13 23.27 11.41 3.23
N ASN A 14 23.45 10.39 4.08
CA ASN A 14 22.37 9.50 4.50
C ASN A 14 21.35 10.22 5.39
N ILE A 15 21.83 11.06 6.32
CA ILE A 15 20.95 11.88 7.17
C ILE A 15 20.15 12.88 6.32
N VAL A 16 20.79 13.53 5.33
CA VAL A 16 20.10 14.45 4.41
C VAL A 16 19.01 13.72 3.62
N ALA A 17 19.35 12.59 3.01
CA ALA A 17 18.40 11.78 2.25
C ALA A 17 17.23 11.29 3.11
N ALA A 18 17.48 10.90 4.36
CA ALA A 18 16.43 10.49 5.29
C ALA A 18 15.46 11.64 5.62
N VAL A 19 15.96 12.85 5.86
CA VAL A 19 15.10 14.03 6.09
C VAL A 19 14.33 14.40 4.82
N GLU A 20 14.93 14.30 3.64
CA GLU A 20 14.24 14.52 2.36
C GLU A 20 13.12 13.50 2.14
N ALA A 21 13.36 12.22 2.44
CA ALA A 21 12.35 11.17 2.34
C ALA A 21 11.19 11.37 3.34
N LEU A 22 11.44 11.94 4.52
CA LEU A 22 10.39 12.30 5.47
C LEU A 22 9.59 13.52 4.98
N GLN A 23 10.26 14.53 4.43
CA GLN A 23 9.58 15.69 3.85
C GLN A 23 8.73 15.32 2.62
N SER A 24 9.18 14.38 1.79
CA SER A 24 8.38 13.90 0.65
C SER A 24 7.10 13.18 1.08
N ARG A 25 7.02 12.74 2.35
CA ARG A 25 5.80 12.18 2.97
C ARG A 25 4.89 13.26 3.58
N GLY A 26 5.17 14.53 3.33
CA GLY A 26 4.35 15.65 3.80
C GLY A 26 4.75 16.20 5.17
N MET A 27 5.79 15.69 5.81
CA MET A 27 6.28 16.29 7.07
C MET A 27 6.92 17.64 6.81
N SER A 28 6.71 18.58 7.75
CA SER A 28 7.53 19.78 7.78
C SER A 28 9.00 19.41 8.03
N ARG A 29 9.93 20.28 7.63
CA ARG A 29 11.35 20.05 7.86
C ARG A 29 11.70 19.89 9.34
N MET A 30 10.99 20.60 10.23
CA MET A 30 11.23 20.50 11.68
C MET A 30 10.72 19.17 12.24
N ASP A 31 9.54 18.73 11.82
CA ASP A 31 9.00 17.42 12.23
C ASP A 31 9.87 16.29 11.73
N ALA A 32 10.41 16.41 10.50
CA ALA A 32 11.37 15.45 9.98
C ALA A 32 12.66 15.37 10.81
N TYR A 33 13.18 16.51 11.31
CA TYR A 33 14.32 16.52 12.23
C TYR A 33 13.99 15.87 13.56
N GLN A 34 12.81 16.13 14.11
CA GLN A 34 12.35 15.56 15.37
C GLN A 34 12.15 14.05 15.25
N ALA A 35 11.46 13.59 14.20
CA ALA A 35 11.23 12.18 13.93
C ALA A 35 12.56 11.43 13.75
N LEU A 36 13.45 11.95 12.89
CA LEU A 36 14.76 11.33 12.67
C LEU A 36 15.61 11.34 13.93
N GLY A 37 15.62 12.44 14.69
CA GLY A 37 16.30 12.52 15.97
C GLY A 37 15.82 11.44 16.93
N SER A 38 14.49 11.31 17.10
CA SER A 38 13.88 10.31 17.97
C SER A 38 14.31 8.88 17.58
N MET A 39 14.28 8.54 16.29
CA MET A 39 14.72 7.22 15.80
C MET A 39 16.20 6.93 16.12
N LEU A 40 17.05 7.95 16.09
CA LEU A 40 18.49 7.83 16.35
C LEU A 40 18.88 7.98 17.83
N GLY A 41 17.91 8.28 18.71
CA GLY A 41 18.17 8.63 20.11
C GLY A 41 18.90 9.98 20.26
N LYS A 42 18.60 10.94 19.38
CA LYS A 42 19.21 12.26 19.29
C LYS A 42 18.16 13.37 19.30
N SER A 43 18.61 14.59 19.58
CA SER A 43 17.75 15.77 19.48
C SER A 43 17.61 16.22 18.02
N GLN A 44 16.48 16.86 17.70
CA GLN A 44 16.30 17.56 16.43
C GLN A 44 17.44 18.55 16.14
N THR A 45 17.95 19.20 17.19
CA THR A 45 19.04 20.17 17.10
C THR A 45 20.32 19.52 16.61
N TRP A 46 20.62 18.30 17.07
CA TRP A 46 21.76 17.53 16.59
C TRP A 46 21.63 17.22 15.10
N VAL A 47 20.45 16.74 14.66
CA VAL A 47 20.19 16.46 13.23
C VAL A 47 20.42 17.70 12.37
N ARG A 48 19.89 18.86 12.80
CA ARG A 48 20.10 20.14 12.11
C ARG A 48 21.57 20.53 12.02
N LYS A 49 22.33 20.33 13.10
CA LYS A 49 23.76 20.65 13.15
C LYS A 49 24.59 19.76 12.21
N VAL A 50 24.30 18.46 12.15
CA VAL A 50 24.97 17.53 11.23
C VAL A 50 24.71 17.92 9.77
N ILE A 51 23.46 18.25 9.42
CA ILE A 51 23.11 18.71 8.07
C ILE A 51 23.82 20.03 7.73
N GLY A 52 23.86 20.95 8.70
CA GLY A 52 24.52 22.25 8.59
C GLY A 52 26.05 22.21 8.65
N ARG A 53 26.69 21.03 8.75
CA ARG A 53 28.15 20.86 8.89
C ARG A 53 28.74 21.66 10.04
N GLN A 54 28.01 21.77 11.15
CA GLN A 54 28.52 22.44 12.34
C GLN A 54 29.62 21.59 12.97
N PRO A 55 30.77 22.19 13.34
CA PRO A 55 31.94 21.45 13.82
C PRO A 55 31.74 20.79 15.19
N ASP A 56 30.72 21.19 15.94
CA ASP A 56 30.36 20.61 17.24
C ASP A 56 29.42 19.39 17.11
N ALA A 57 28.99 19.07 15.89
CA ALA A 57 28.15 17.91 15.60
C ALA A 57 29.00 16.64 15.50
N ALA A 58 29.54 16.17 16.61
CA ALA A 58 30.26 14.90 16.62
C ALA A 58 29.28 13.72 16.44
N ILE A 59 29.68 12.77 15.59
CA ILE A 59 29.07 11.45 15.50
C ILE A 59 29.98 10.53 16.33
N TYR A 60 29.45 10.02 17.44
CA TYR A 60 30.19 9.08 18.27
C TYR A 60 29.92 7.64 17.85
N LEU A 61 30.76 6.70 18.27
CA LEU A 61 30.56 5.26 18.02
C LEU A 61 29.15 4.79 18.42
N ARG A 62 28.61 5.31 19.54
CA ARG A 62 27.24 5.03 19.99
C ARG A 62 26.19 5.40 18.94
N ASP A 63 26.43 6.47 18.18
CA ASP A 63 25.50 6.99 17.19
C ASP A 63 25.50 6.10 15.95
N ALA A 64 26.69 5.63 15.54
CA ALA A 64 26.82 4.64 14.47
C ALA A 64 26.11 3.32 14.82
N LEU A 65 26.24 2.84 16.06
CA LEU A 65 25.54 1.64 16.53
C LEU A 65 24.02 1.84 16.58
N ASN A 66 23.55 3.00 17.01
CA ASN A 66 22.13 3.33 17.00
C ASN A 66 21.56 3.39 15.58
N ILE A 67 22.28 4.02 14.64
CA ILE A 67 21.89 4.07 13.22
C ILE A 67 21.78 2.65 12.66
N ARG A 68 22.76 1.79 12.94
CA ARG A 68 22.74 0.39 12.50
C ARG A 68 21.55 -0.37 13.08
N THR A 69 21.30 -0.23 14.38
CA THR A 69 20.16 -0.88 15.06
C THR A 69 18.83 -0.40 14.47
N ALA A 70 18.70 0.89 14.18
CA ALA A 70 17.51 1.44 13.55
C ALA A 70 17.30 0.88 12.14
N TYR A 71 18.38 0.71 11.37
CA TYR A 71 18.34 0.09 10.06
C TYR A 71 17.92 -1.39 10.13
N GLU A 72 18.51 -2.17 11.03
CA GLU A 72 18.16 -3.59 11.22
C GLU A 72 16.67 -3.75 11.61
N ARG A 73 16.15 -2.88 12.49
CA ARG A 73 14.72 -2.86 12.84
C ARG A 73 13.83 -2.51 11.66
N LEU A 74 14.27 -1.60 10.79
CA LEU A 74 13.53 -1.24 9.59
C LEU A 74 13.46 -2.42 8.62
N CYS A 75 14.58 -3.10 8.37
CA CYS A 75 14.60 -4.31 7.54
C CYS A 75 13.66 -5.38 8.09
N ALA A 76 13.74 -5.69 9.38
CA ALA A 76 12.87 -6.67 10.02
C ALA A 76 11.37 -6.31 9.88
N ARG A 77 11.02 -5.03 9.98
CA ARG A 77 9.64 -4.56 9.76
C ARG A 77 9.18 -4.73 8.31
N ILE A 78 10.06 -4.46 7.35
CA ILE A 78 9.75 -4.61 5.92
C ILE A 78 9.53 -6.09 5.60
N GLU A 79 10.40 -6.97 6.09
CA GLU A 79 10.26 -8.43 5.94
C GLU A 79 8.95 -8.92 6.55
N ALA A 80 8.63 -8.53 7.78
CA ALA A 80 7.36 -8.91 8.42
C ALA A 80 6.12 -8.39 7.65
N ALA A 81 6.20 -7.19 7.08
CA ALA A 81 5.12 -6.64 6.26
C ALA A 81 4.97 -7.37 4.92
N ALA A 82 6.08 -7.83 4.33
CA ALA A 82 6.06 -8.63 3.12
C ALA A 82 5.42 -10.01 3.37
N ASP A 83 5.81 -10.69 4.46
CA ASP A 83 5.22 -11.97 4.87
C ASP A 83 3.71 -11.85 5.14
N ALA A 84 3.30 -10.77 5.80
CA ALA A 84 1.88 -10.47 6.04
C ALA A 84 1.11 -10.21 4.71
N ALA A 85 1.75 -9.56 3.73
CA ALA A 85 1.14 -9.33 2.43
C ALA A 85 1.01 -10.64 1.63
N GLU A 86 2.01 -11.51 1.69
CA GLU A 86 1.99 -12.81 1.00
C GLU A 86 0.91 -13.74 1.58
N THR A 87 0.85 -13.84 2.92
CA THR A 87 -0.19 -14.64 3.60
C THR A 87 -1.60 -14.15 3.27
N ASN A 88 -1.84 -12.83 3.32
CA ASN A 88 -3.12 -12.25 2.92
C ASN A 88 -3.44 -12.49 1.44
N ASN A 89 -2.45 -12.42 0.55
CA ASN A 89 -2.65 -12.69 -0.86
C ASN A 89 -3.03 -14.16 -1.12
N ASN A 90 -2.39 -15.09 -0.41
CA ASN A 90 -2.73 -16.51 -0.50
C ASN A 90 -4.13 -16.81 0.01
N ALA A 91 -4.54 -16.20 1.14
CA ALA A 91 -5.91 -16.30 1.64
C ALA A 91 -6.94 -15.80 0.59
N LEU A 92 -6.70 -14.63 -0.01
CA LEU A 92 -7.58 -14.10 -1.06
C LEU A 92 -7.63 -15.01 -2.30
N ARG A 93 -6.52 -15.66 -2.67
CA ARG A 93 -6.49 -16.62 -3.78
C ARG A 93 -7.32 -17.87 -3.47
N GLU A 94 -7.24 -18.37 -2.24
CA GLU A 94 -8.04 -19.52 -1.80
C GLU A 94 -9.53 -19.18 -1.79
N GLU A 95 -9.91 -18.00 -1.28
CA GLU A 95 -11.29 -17.51 -1.31
C GLU A 95 -11.82 -17.36 -2.75
N LEU A 96 -11.02 -16.79 -3.65
CA LEU A 96 -11.38 -16.68 -5.08
C LEU A 96 -11.52 -18.06 -5.72
N HIS A 97 -10.60 -18.99 -5.44
CA HIS A 97 -10.67 -20.34 -5.96
C HIS A 97 -11.93 -21.08 -5.46
N ALA A 98 -12.27 -20.93 -4.18
CA ALA A 98 -13.48 -21.48 -3.59
C ALA A 98 -14.75 -20.88 -4.22
N ALA A 99 -14.79 -19.56 -4.42
CA ALA A 99 -15.92 -18.88 -5.06
C ALA A 99 -16.12 -19.31 -6.52
N LEU A 100 -15.03 -19.44 -7.29
CA LEU A 100 -15.07 -19.90 -8.68
C LEU A 100 -15.43 -21.38 -8.81
N SER A 101 -14.93 -22.23 -7.91
CA SER A 101 -15.24 -23.67 -7.89
C SER A 101 -16.68 -23.93 -7.46
N GLY A 102 -17.23 -23.14 -6.53
CA GLY A 102 -18.64 -23.21 -6.12
C GLY A 102 -19.61 -22.73 -7.20
N ALA A 103 -19.19 -21.80 -8.06
CA ALA A 103 -19.98 -21.33 -9.21
C ALA A 103 -20.00 -22.35 -10.38
N ALA A 104 -19.09 -23.34 -10.38
CA ALA A 104 -18.98 -24.37 -11.40
C ALA A 104 -19.74 -25.66 -11.05
N ALA A 105 -20.80 -25.59 -10.22
CA ALA A 105 -21.69 -26.73 -10.01
C ALA A 105 -22.47 -27.01 -11.31
N PRO A 106 -22.35 -28.21 -11.93
CA PRO A 106 -23.06 -28.51 -13.16
C PRO A 106 -24.56 -28.58 -12.86
N LEU A 107 -25.37 -27.97 -13.73
CA LEU A 107 -26.79 -28.26 -13.87
C LEU A 107 -26.92 -29.73 -14.31
N SER A 108 -26.87 -30.63 -13.34
CA SER A 108 -27.23 -32.04 -13.53
C SER A 108 -28.67 -32.09 -14.01
N GLY A 109 -28.83 -32.66 -15.19
CA GLY A 109 -30.08 -32.70 -15.93
C GLY A 109 -31.16 -33.59 -15.33
N THR A 110 -32.21 -33.70 -16.14
CA THR A 110 -33.36 -34.62 -16.08
C THR A 110 -34.38 -34.37 -14.97
N ASP A 111 -35.44 -33.62 -15.29
CA ASP A 111 -36.74 -34.25 -15.53
C ASP A 111 -37.77 -33.25 -16.07
N ARG A 112 -38.34 -33.58 -17.24
CA ARG A 112 -39.76 -33.39 -17.60
C ARG A 112 -39.96 -33.71 -19.08
N ASN A 113 -40.06 -35.00 -19.37
CA ASN A 113 -40.88 -35.48 -20.46
C ASN A 113 -42.25 -35.86 -19.87
N ALA A 114 -43.24 -34.97 -19.99
CA ALA A 114 -44.63 -35.30 -19.68
C ALA A 114 -45.58 -34.50 -20.59
N LEU A 115 -46.09 -35.24 -21.59
CA LEU A 115 -47.34 -35.09 -22.32
C LEU A 115 -47.52 -33.97 -23.36
N ALA A 116 -47.43 -34.45 -24.61
CA ALA A 116 -48.55 -34.54 -25.57
C ALA A 116 -48.94 -33.29 -26.39
N ALA A 117 -48.58 -33.42 -27.67
CA ALA A 117 -49.05 -32.75 -28.88
C ALA A 117 -50.55 -32.41 -28.97
N SER A 118 -50.86 -31.21 -29.48
CA SER A 118 -51.54 -31.06 -30.79
C SER A 118 -51.62 -29.58 -31.27
N PRO A 119 -51.82 -29.35 -32.59
CA PRO A 119 -51.12 -28.28 -33.31
C PRO A 119 -52.00 -27.12 -33.83
N ALA A 120 -51.29 -26.09 -34.28
CA ALA A 120 -51.60 -25.13 -35.34
C ALA A 120 -52.63 -24.01 -35.10
N ALA A 121 -52.13 -22.78 -35.02
CA ALA A 121 -52.68 -21.65 -35.78
C ALA A 121 -51.59 -20.61 -36.10
N ARG A 122 -51.52 -20.26 -37.39
CA ARG A 122 -50.64 -19.30 -38.05
C ARG A 122 -50.84 -17.86 -37.54
N GLY A 123 -49.75 -17.09 -37.52
CA GLY A 123 -49.79 -15.63 -37.68
C GLY A 123 -48.64 -14.86 -37.02
N PRO A 124 -47.68 -14.29 -37.76
CA PRO A 124 -46.60 -13.49 -37.18
C PRO A 124 -47.06 -12.03 -37.01
N ALA A 125 -47.49 -11.67 -35.79
CA ALA A 125 -47.66 -10.27 -35.42
C ALA A 125 -46.38 -9.78 -34.73
N ARG A 126 -45.47 -9.23 -35.54
CA ARG A 126 -44.35 -8.39 -35.11
C ARG A 126 -44.94 -7.17 -34.40
N ARG A 127 -44.94 -7.17 -33.07
CA ARG A 127 -45.25 -5.99 -32.25
C ARG A 127 -43.99 -5.59 -31.49
N GLU A 128 -43.45 -4.46 -31.91
CA GLU A 128 -42.35 -3.74 -31.31
C GLU A 128 -42.63 -3.50 -29.83
N ALA A 129 -41.74 -4.00 -28.96
CA ALA A 129 -41.68 -3.56 -27.58
C ALA A 129 -40.86 -2.25 -27.52
N PRO A 130 -41.32 -1.23 -26.81
CA PRO A 130 -40.57 0.01 -26.66
C PRO A 130 -39.25 -0.28 -25.93
N ARG A 131 -38.14 0.12 -26.57
CA ARG A 131 -36.83 0.23 -25.93
C ARG A 131 -36.97 1.11 -24.69
N ALA A 132 -36.99 0.48 -23.51
CA ALA A 132 -36.73 1.18 -22.28
C ALA A 132 -35.29 1.71 -22.36
N LEU A 133 -35.18 3.01 -22.61
CA LEU A 133 -33.97 3.79 -22.37
C LEU A 133 -33.57 3.58 -20.91
N VAL A 134 -32.57 2.73 -20.69
CA VAL A 134 -31.81 2.75 -19.45
C VAL A 134 -31.12 4.10 -19.42
N ARG A 135 -31.72 5.01 -18.65
CA ARG A 135 -31.13 6.29 -18.26
C ARG A 135 -29.86 5.93 -17.47
N SER A 136 -28.71 5.91 -18.14
CA SER A 136 -27.42 6.03 -17.46
C SER A 136 -27.43 7.38 -16.75
N ALA A 137 -27.76 7.36 -15.46
CA ALA A 137 -27.37 8.41 -14.56
C ALA A 137 -25.84 8.42 -14.54
N VAL A 138 -25.24 9.22 -15.42
CA VAL A 138 -23.87 9.69 -15.27
C VAL A 138 -23.89 10.62 -14.06
N GLY A 139 -23.92 9.99 -12.89
CA GLY A 139 -23.48 10.59 -11.66
C GLY A 139 -22.01 10.89 -11.83
N LYS A 140 -21.68 12.17 -11.70
CA LYS A 140 -20.33 12.75 -11.70
C LYS A 140 -19.59 12.24 -10.46
N GLY A 141 -19.30 10.94 -10.42
CA GLY A 141 -18.52 10.28 -9.38
C GLY A 141 -17.07 10.27 -9.82
N ALA A 142 -16.24 10.99 -9.08
CA ALA A 142 -14.80 10.97 -9.21
C ALA A 142 -14.30 9.54 -9.38
N ARG A 143 -13.47 9.30 -10.40
CA ARG A 143 -12.58 8.13 -10.40
C ARG A 143 -11.86 8.14 -9.04
N PRO A 144 -11.94 7.10 -8.21
CA PRO A 144 -10.94 6.93 -7.18
C PRO A 144 -9.64 6.67 -7.94
N SER A 145 -8.81 7.70 -8.09
CA SER A 145 -7.40 7.47 -8.29
C SER A 145 -6.96 6.70 -7.05
N LEU A 146 -6.92 5.38 -7.14
CA LEU A 146 -6.21 4.53 -6.19
C LEU A 146 -4.76 4.99 -6.27
N GLY A 147 -4.42 5.99 -5.47
CA GLY A 147 -3.05 6.40 -5.27
C GLY A 147 -2.33 5.23 -4.63
N VAL A 148 -1.03 5.12 -4.85
CA VAL A 148 -0.19 4.10 -4.19
C VAL A 148 -0.41 4.11 -2.66
N ASN A 149 -0.79 5.26 -2.10
CA ASN A 149 -1.10 5.47 -0.68
C ASN A 149 -2.45 4.88 -0.19
N ASP A 150 -3.36 4.46 -1.08
CA ASP A 150 -4.65 3.86 -0.70
C ASP A 150 -4.56 2.34 -0.50
N LEU A 151 -3.38 1.74 -0.71
CA LEU A 151 -3.16 0.33 -0.44
C LEU A 151 -3.16 0.09 1.09
N PRO A 152 -3.79 -1.00 1.58
CA PRO A 152 -3.91 -1.29 3.02
C PRO A 152 -2.56 -1.40 3.75
N LEU A 153 -1.48 -1.66 3.01
CA LEU A 153 -0.10 -1.62 3.50
C LEU A 153 0.33 -0.26 4.06
N TRP A 154 -0.22 0.85 3.56
CA TRP A 154 0.18 2.20 3.98
C TRP A 154 -0.59 2.70 5.20
N ARG A 155 -1.88 2.36 5.34
CA ARG A 155 -2.66 2.70 6.55
C ARG A 155 -2.12 2.02 7.81
N ALA A 156 -1.56 0.80 7.68
CA ALA A 156 -0.95 0.08 8.80
C ALA A 156 0.35 0.75 9.32
N ILE A 157 0.97 1.65 8.55
CA ILE A 157 2.17 2.40 8.96
C ILE A 157 1.80 3.72 9.66
N GLU A 158 0.62 4.30 9.37
CA GLU A 158 0.19 5.59 9.89
C GLU A 158 -0.48 5.52 11.27
N GLY A 159 -0.88 4.33 11.73
CA GLY A 159 -1.37 4.10 13.09
C GLY A 159 -2.74 4.74 13.37
N GLU A 160 -3.77 3.93 13.36
CA GLU A 160 -4.91 4.12 14.28
C GLU A 160 -4.56 3.51 15.65
#